data_AF-A0AA96RCI1-F1
#
_entry.id   AF-A0AA96RCI1-F1
#
_cell.length_a   1.000
_cell.length_b   1.000
_cell.length_c   1.000
_cell.angle_alpha   90.00
_cell.angle_beta   90.00
_cell.angle_gamma   90.00
#
_symmetry.space_group_name_H-M   'P 1'
#
loop_
_entity.id
_entity.type
_entity.pdbx_description
1 polymer ?
#
loop_
_entity_poly.entity_id
_entity_poly.type
_entity_poly.pdbx_seq_one_letter_code
_entity_poly.pdbx_strand_id
1 'polypeptide(L)'
;MQSAITTHIYAIYIFLGIMLFNLYSVVTKKDFISLAKRLKFMTPIYHLSNAVVIYTGTIVAFYAQEFSFTIALMIPTSIFLLVIEIKRYKKQRVIKVADIKLQEDFYIYAKKIYIIEIAVLLAVYIISKVF
;
A
#
# COMPACT_ATOMS: atom_id res chain seq x y z
N MET A 1 2.53 -24.41 10.34
CA MET A 1 2.69 -23.05 10.91
C MET A 1 3.78 -22.25 10.18
N GLN A 2 5.02 -22.74 10.12
CA GLN A 2 6.15 -22.02 9.52
C GLN A 2 5.94 -21.67 8.03
N SER A 3 5.35 -22.57 7.24
CA SER A 3 5.01 -22.32 5.83
C SER A 3 4.01 -21.17 5.67
N ALA A 4 2.95 -21.12 6.48
CA ALA A 4 1.94 -20.05 6.43
C ALA A 4 2.53 -18.67 6.80
N ILE A 5 3.37 -18.63 7.86
CA ILE A 5 4.08 -17.42 8.28
C ILE A 5 5.03 -16.94 7.18
N THR A 6 5.77 -17.86 6.57
CA THR A 6 6.71 -17.55 5.49
C THR A 6 5.98 -16.97 4.28
N THR A 7 4.86 -17.58 3.89
CA THR A 7 3.99 -17.05 2.81
C THR A 7 3.48 -15.65 3.13
N HIS A 8 3.06 -15.38 4.37
CA HIS A 8 2.61 -14.06 4.79
C HIS A 8 3.74 -13.01 4.69
N ILE A 9 4.95 -13.35 5.15
CA ILE A 9 6.13 -12.46 5.04
C ILE A 9 6.44 -12.15 3.57
N TYR A 10 6.42 -13.14 2.69
CA TYR A 10 6.60 -12.91 1.26
C TYR A 10 5.50 -12.02 0.67
N ALA A 11 4.24 -12.19 1.07
CA ALA A 11 3.16 -11.31 0.66
C ALA A 11 3.40 -9.85 1.06
N ILE A 12 3.91 -9.61 2.28
CA ILE A 12 4.30 -8.26 2.75
C ILE A 12 5.43 -7.69 1.88
N TYR A 13 6.47 -8.47 1.56
CA TYR A 13 7.56 -8.00 0.72
C TYR A 13 7.10 -7.67 -0.71
N ILE A 14 6.21 -8.47 -1.29
CA ILE A 14 5.60 -8.18 -2.60
C ILE A 14 4.80 -6.87 -2.52
N PHE A 15 4.00 -6.70 -1.46
CA PHE A 15 3.21 -5.49 -1.27
C PHE A 15 4.08 -4.23 -1.10
N LEU A 16 5.15 -4.32 -0.32
CA LEU A 16 6.17 -3.28 -0.22
C LEU A 16 6.83 -2.99 -1.57
N GLY A 17 7.15 -4.02 -2.36
CA GLY A 17 7.68 -3.86 -3.72
C GLY A 17 6.75 -3.06 -4.64
N ILE A 18 5.43 -3.29 -4.54
CA ILE A 18 4.43 -2.53 -5.30
C ILE A 18 4.39 -1.06 -4.85
N MET A 19 4.42 -0.80 -3.53
CA MET A 19 4.48 0.57 -3.01
C MET A 19 5.72 1.33 -3.51
N LEU A 20 6.89 0.68 -3.45
CA LEU A 20 8.14 1.25 -3.94
C LEU A 20 8.09 1.51 -5.46
N PHE A 21 7.53 0.59 -6.24
CA PHE A 21 7.34 0.77 -7.67
C PHE A 21 6.40 1.94 -8.01
N ASN A 22 5.33 2.10 -7.23
CA ASN A 22 4.39 3.21 -7.38
C ASN A 22 5.05 4.55 -7.02
N LEU A 23 5.79 4.61 -5.91
CA LEU A 23 6.57 5.79 -5.53
C LEU A 23 7.60 6.15 -6.60
N TYR A 24 8.36 5.16 -7.08
CA TYR A 24 9.32 5.33 -8.17
C TYR A 24 8.66 5.91 -9.42
N SER A 25 7.47 5.41 -9.77
CA SER A 25 6.71 5.90 -10.92
C SER A 25 6.32 7.37 -10.76
N VAL A 26 5.89 7.79 -9.57
CA VAL A 26 5.54 9.20 -9.27
C VAL A 26 6.76 10.12 -9.32
N VAL A 27 7.94 9.64 -8.88
CA VAL A 27 9.16 10.46 -8.85
C VAL A 27 9.80 10.59 -10.24
N THR A 28 9.71 9.57 -11.08
CA THR A 28 10.44 9.53 -12.36
C THR A 28 9.64 9.97 -13.58
N LYS A 29 8.33 9.72 -13.62
CA LYS A 29 7.50 10.10 -14.77
C LYS A 29 7.12 11.57 -14.69
N LYS A 30 7.54 12.37 -15.67
CA LYS A 30 7.15 13.78 -15.80
C LYS A 30 5.82 13.98 -16.55
N ASP A 31 5.47 13.03 -17.43
CA ASP A 31 4.20 13.05 -18.16
C ASP A 31 3.05 12.51 -17.28
N PHE A 32 2.10 13.40 -16.96
CA PHE A 32 0.98 13.07 -16.08
C PHE A 32 0.05 12.00 -16.68
N ILE A 33 -0.19 12.01 -17.99
CA ILE A 33 -1.10 11.05 -18.62
C ILE A 33 -0.55 9.62 -18.52
N SER A 34 0.74 9.46 -18.79
CA SER A 34 1.47 8.20 -18.66
C SER A 34 1.51 7.71 -17.22
N LEU A 35 1.78 8.63 -16.27
CA LEU A 35 1.72 8.30 -14.84
C LEU A 35 0.31 7.86 -14.44
N ALA A 36 -0.71 8.63 -14.84
CA ALA A 36 -2.09 8.39 -14.48
C ALA A 36 -2.58 7.02 -14.97
N LYS A 37 -2.26 6.65 -16.22
CA LYS A 37 -2.57 5.32 -16.77
C LYS A 37 -1.89 4.21 -15.96
N ARG A 38 -0.62 4.38 -15.60
CA ARG A 38 0.13 3.40 -14.80
C ARG A 38 -0.46 3.25 -13.41
N LEU A 39 -0.70 4.35 -12.68
CA LEU A 39 -1.24 4.32 -11.33
C LEU A 39 -2.66 3.75 -11.31
N LYS A 40 -3.49 4.05 -12.32
CA LYS A 40 -4.81 3.45 -12.48
C LYS A 40 -4.75 1.93 -12.61
N PHE A 41 -3.77 1.42 -13.35
CA PHE A 41 -3.56 -0.03 -13.48
C PHE A 41 -2.91 -0.66 -12.23
N MET A 42 -2.03 0.07 -11.54
CA MET A 42 -1.42 -0.41 -10.30
C MET A 42 -2.38 -0.41 -9.11
N THR A 43 -3.43 0.42 -9.12
CA THR A 43 -4.43 0.49 -8.04
C THR A 43 -5.11 -0.85 -7.75
N PRO A 44 -5.67 -1.59 -8.74
CA PRO A 44 -6.25 -2.92 -8.47
C PRO A 44 -5.18 -3.91 -8.00
N ILE A 45 -3.95 -3.86 -8.53
CA ILE A 45 -2.85 -4.74 -8.11
C ILE A 45 -2.45 -4.47 -6.65
N TYR A 46 -2.40 -3.20 -6.26
CA TYR A 46 -2.17 -2.78 -4.88
C TYR A 46 -3.26 -3.32 -3.95
N HIS A 47 -4.53 -3.13 -4.29
CA HIS A 47 -5.64 -3.60 -3.45
C HIS A 47 -5.71 -5.13 -3.38
N LEU A 48 -5.41 -5.83 -4.48
CA LEU A 48 -5.29 -7.28 -4.50
C LEU A 48 -4.17 -7.74 -3.56
N SER A 49 -3.00 -7.10 -3.63
CA SER A 49 -1.87 -7.46 -2.79
C SER A 49 -2.14 -7.18 -1.31
N ASN A 50 -2.79 -6.06 -1.00
CA ASN A 50 -3.24 -5.78 0.37
C ASN A 50 -4.25 -6.84 0.86
N ALA A 51 -5.18 -7.27 -0.01
CA ALA A 51 -6.14 -8.33 0.33
C ALA A 51 -5.44 -9.67 0.59
N VAL A 52 -4.41 -10.02 -0.20
CA VAL A 52 -3.58 -11.22 0.04
C VAL A 52 -2.86 -11.13 1.39
N VAL A 53 -2.29 -9.96 1.73
CA VAL A 53 -1.66 -9.74 3.04
C VAL A 53 -2.66 -9.93 4.18
N ILE A 54 -3.86 -9.34 4.08
CA ILE A 54 -4.93 -9.49 5.08
C ILE A 54 -5.35 -10.97 5.20
N TYR A 55 -5.60 -11.64 4.08
CA TYR A 55 -6.08 -13.02 4.07
C TYR A 55 -5.05 -13.99 4.66
N THR A 56 -3.79 -13.88 4.22
CA THR A 56 -2.70 -14.71 4.76
C THR A 56 -2.41 -14.41 6.23
N GLY A 57 -2.47 -13.14 6.64
CA GLY A 57 -2.30 -12.75 8.05
C GLY A 57 -3.42 -13.28 8.94
N THR A 58 -4.65 -13.27 8.43
CA THR A 58 -5.82 -13.85 9.11
C THR A 58 -5.65 -15.35 9.30
N ILE A 59 -5.22 -16.08 8.27
CA ILE A 59 -4.91 -17.51 8.38
C ILE A 59 -3.86 -17.76 9.47
N VAL A 60 -2.76 -17.01 9.47
CA VAL A 60 -1.70 -17.14 10.48
C VAL A 60 -2.25 -16.89 11.89
N ALA A 61 -3.07 -15.86 12.08
CA ALA A 61 -3.70 -15.55 13.36
C ALA A 61 -4.63 -16.69 13.85
N PHE A 62 -5.46 -17.24 12.97
CA PHE A 62 -6.32 -18.37 13.33
C PHE A 62 -5.54 -19.64 13.68
N TYR A 63 -4.44 -19.92 12.98
CA TYR A 63 -3.58 -21.06 13.29
C TYR A 63 -2.82 -20.90 14.61
N ALA A 64 -2.50 -19.66 15.00
CA ALA A 64 -1.83 -19.38 16.26
C ALA A 64 -2.77 -19.54 17.47
N GLN A 65 -4.09 -19.50 17.26
CA GLN A 65 -5.13 -19.51 18.32
C GLN A 65 -4.96 -18.43 19.41
N GLU A 66 -4.10 -17.45 19.15
CA GLU A 66 -3.68 -16.41 20.09
C GLU A 66 -3.87 -15.05 19.40
N PHE A 67 -4.64 -14.16 20.02
CA PHE A 67 -4.81 -12.79 19.52
C PHE A 67 -3.76 -11.89 20.16
N SER A 68 -2.62 -11.76 19.50
CA SER A 68 -1.54 -10.89 19.96
C SER A 68 -1.83 -9.41 19.71
N PHE A 69 -1.19 -8.55 20.51
CA PHE A 69 -1.21 -7.10 20.30
C PHE A 69 -0.75 -6.70 18.88
N THR A 70 0.18 -7.47 18.31
CA THR A 70 0.66 -7.32 16.93
C THR A 70 -0.44 -7.53 15.90
N ILE A 71 -1.26 -8.58 16.04
CA ILE A 71 -2.40 -8.84 15.14
C ILE A 71 -3.42 -7.71 15.24
N ALA A 72 -3.69 -7.22 16.46
CA ALA A 72 -4.58 -6.08 16.70
C ALA A 72 -4.14 -4.81 15.97
N LEU A 73 -2.83 -4.60 15.80
CA LEU A 73 -2.25 -3.43 15.12
C LEU A 73 -2.24 -3.58 13.59
N MET A 74 -2.11 -4.80 13.07
CA MET A 74 -2.11 -5.08 11.62
C MET A 74 -3.46 -4.80 10.95
N ILE A 75 -4.57 -5.11 11.63
CA ILE A 75 -5.94 -4.90 11.10
C ILE A 75 -6.20 -3.42 10.75
N PRO A 76 -6.12 -2.45 11.69
CA PRO A 76 -6.37 -1.04 11.39
C PRO A 76 -5.37 -0.50 10.38
N THR A 77 -4.12 -0.98 10.40
CA THR A 77 -3.10 -0.62 9.42
C THR A 77 -3.52 -1.00 7.99
N SER A 78 -4.01 -2.21 7.79
CA SER A 78 -4.46 -2.68 6.48
C SER A 78 -5.64 -1.87 5.91
N ILE A 79 -6.57 -1.47 6.79
CA ILE A 79 -7.70 -0.60 6.45
C ILE A 79 -7.21 0.81 6.11
N PHE A 80 -6.28 1.33 6.90
CA PHE A 80 -5.69 2.66 6.68
C PHE A 80 -5.01 2.75 5.31
N LEU A 81 -4.17 1.77 4.97
CA LEU A 81 -3.50 1.67 3.66
C LEU A 81 -4.53 1.61 2.52
N LEU A 82 -5.59 0.81 2.70
CA LEU A 82 -6.68 0.73 1.72
C LEU A 82 -7.38 2.08 1.51
N VAL A 83 -7.74 2.78 2.57
CA VAL A 83 -8.48 4.05 2.50
C VAL A 83 -7.63 5.15 1.85
N ILE A 84 -6.34 5.23 2.18
CA ILE A 84 -5.44 6.22 1.61
C ILE A 84 -5.27 6.01 0.10
N GLU A 85 -5.06 4.76 -0.35
CA GLU A 85 -4.87 4.48 -1.77
C GLU A 85 -6.15 4.80 -2.59
N ILE A 86 -7.34 4.58 -1.99
CA ILE A 86 -8.64 4.99 -2.57
C ILE A 86 -8.73 6.51 -2.67
N LYS A 87 -8.33 7.26 -1.63
CA LYS A 87 -8.32 8.73 -1.65
C LYS A 87 -7.40 9.25 -2.77
N ARG A 88 -6.22 8.64 -2.93
CA ARG A 88 -5.31 8.96 -4.04
C ARG A 88 -5.91 8.69 -5.40
N TYR A 89 -6.54 7.54 -5.60
CA TYR A 89 -7.23 7.22 -6.86
C TYR A 89 -8.34 8.23 -7.18
N LYS A 90 -9.17 8.56 -6.19
CA LYS A 90 -10.27 9.53 -6.36
C LYS A 90 -9.76 10.90 -6.76
N LYS A 91 -8.67 11.39 -6.14
CA LYS A 91 -8.05 12.67 -6.50
C LYS A 91 -7.49 12.66 -7.92
N GLN A 92 -6.90 11.56 -8.36
CA GLN A 92 -6.36 11.41 -9.70
C GLN A 92 -7.45 11.48 -10.79
N ARG A 93 -8.59 10.81 -10.56
CA ARG A 93 -9.64 10.61 -11.58
C ARG A 93 -10.27 11.90 -12.11
N VAL A 94 -10.28 12.96 -11.31
CA VAL A 94 -10.96 14.22 -11.62
C VAL A 94 -10.10 15.22 -12.39
N ILE A 95 -8.79 14.97 -12.49
CA ILE A 95 -7.82 15.90 -13.11
C ILE A 95 -7.84 15.76 -14.63
N LYS A 96 -8.06 16.86 -15.35
CA LYS A 96 -8.03 16.88 -16.82
C LYS A 96 -6.64 17.23 -17.34
N VAL A 97 -6.43 16.96 -18.63
CA VAL A 97 -5.15 17.23 -19.33
C VAL A 97 -4.78 18.71 -19.30
N ALA A 98 -5.76 19.61 -19.35
CA ALA A 98 -5.53 21.05 -19.32
C ALA A 98 -5.19 21.60 -17.92
N ASP A 99 -5.41 20.83 -16.85
CA ASP A 99 -5.31 21.32 -15.47
C ASP A 99 -3.88 21.20 -14.90
N ILE A 100 -2.92 21.92 -15.48
CA ILE A 100 -1.48 21.79 -15.17
C ILE A 100 -1.20 21.93 -13.66
N LYS A 101 -1.79 22.93 -13.00
CA LYS A 101 -1.61 23.16 -11.55
C LYS A 101 -2.13 21.99 -10.71
N LEU A 102 -3.28 21.41 -11.08
CA LEU A 102 -3.84 20.25 -10.37
C LEU A 102 -2.98 19.00 -10.58
N GLN A 103 -2.32 18.87 -11.74
CA GLN A 103 -1.37 17.78 -11.99
C GLN A 103 -0.15 17.91 -11.08
N GLU A 104 0.45 19.10 -10.97
CA GLU A 104 1.58 19.36 -10.06
C GLU A 104 1.23 19.08 -8.60
N ASP A 105 0.06 19.56 -8.16
CA ASP A 105 -0.46 19.30 -6.81
C ASP A 105 -0.70 17.80 -6.56
N PHE A 106 -1.08 17.05 -7.60
CA PHE A 106 -1.23 15.61 -7.51
C PHE A 106 0.10 14.89 -7.32
N TYR A 107 1.18 15.29 -8.00
CA TYR A 107 2.50 14.68 -7.80
C TYR A 107 2.97 14.80 -6.35
N ILE A 108 2.85 16.00 -5.77
CA ILE A 108 3.23 16.25 -4.37
C ILE A 108 2.38 15.40 -3.43
N TYR A 109 1.07 15.35 -3.68
CA TYR A 109 0.14 14.58 -2.87
C TYR A 109 0.37 13.06 -2.96
N ALA A 110 0.52 12.52 -4.16
CA ALA A 110 0.76 11.10 -4.39
C ALA A 110 2.10 10.66 -3.78
N LYS A 111 3.15 11.48 -3.91
CA LYS A 111 4.45 11.22 -3.28
C LYS A 111 4.33 11.14 -1.75
N LYS A 112 3.63 12.10 -1.14
CA LYS A 112 3.38 12.08 0.32
C LYS A 112 2.63 10.83 0.75
N ILE A 113 1.61 10.43 0.00
CA ILE A 113 0.84 9.23 0.29
C ILE A 113 1.71 7.98 0.26
N TYR A 114 2.47 7.75 -0.82
CA TYR A 114 3.30 6.56 -0.91
C TYR A 114 4.39 6.51 0.18
N ILE A 115 4.96 7.66 0.55
CA ILE A 115 5.91 7.73 1.66
C ILE A 115 5.23 7.33 2.99
N ILE A 116 4.03 7.83 3.26
CA ILE A 116 3.27 7.49 4.47
C ILE A 116 2.93 6.00 4.49
N GLU A 117 2.47 5.44 3.38
CA GLU A 117 2.12 4.02 3.28
C GLU A 117 3.32 3.11 3.57
N ILE A 118 4.48 3.39 2.96
CA ILE A 118 5.72 2.65 3.19
C ILE A 118 6.16 2.80 4.64
N ALA A 119 6.14 4.02 5.18
CA ALA A 119 6.56 4.28 6.56
C ALA A 119 5.67 3.52 7.56
N VAL A 120 4.36 3.50 7.35
CA VAL A 120 3.42 2.75 8.20
C VAL A 120 3.68 1.25 8.10
N LEU A 121 3.83 0.70 6.90
CA LEU A 121 4.11 -0.73 6.72
C LEU A 121 5.42 -1.14 7.41
N LEU A 122 6.48 -0.35 7.26
CA LEU A 122 7.76 -0.59 7.93
C LEU A 122 7.67 -0.45 9.44
N ALA A 123 6.95 0.55 9.95
CA ALA A 123 6.75 0.73 11.38
C ALA A 123 6.06 -0.49 12.01
N VAL A 124 4.97 -0.98 11.38
CA VAL A 124 4.28 -2.19 11.85
C VAL A 124 5.19 -3.41 11.80
N TYR A 125 5.97 -3.57 10.73
CA TYR A 125 6.93 -4.67 10.62
C TYR A 125 7.98 -4.64 11.73
N ILE A 126 8.56 -3.48 12.02
CA ILE A 126 9.56 -3.31 13.09
C ILE A 126 8.94 -3.60 14.46
N ILE A 127 7.78 -3.00 14.76
CA ILE A 127 7.05 -3.25 16.00
C ILE A 127 6.79 -4.76 16.16
N SER A 128 6.40 -5.44 15.08
CA SER A 128 6.11 -6.87 15.10
C SER A 128 7.32 -7.80 15.30
N LYS A 129 8.54 -7.28 15.19
CA LYS A 129 9.76 -8.03 15.52
C LYS A 129 10.19 -7.84 16.98
N VAL A 130 9.73 -6.77 17.62
CA VAL A 130 10.12 -6.42 18.99
C VAL A 130 9.18 -7.03 20.03
N PHE A 131 7.89 -7.17 19.68
CA PHE A 131 6.84 -7.80 20.48
C PHE A 131 6.44 -9.16 19.91
#